data_AF-A0A848AUN2-F1
#
_entry.id   AF-A0A848AUN2-F1
#
_cell.length_a   1.000
_cell.length_b   1.000
_cell.length_c   1.000
_cell.angle_alpha   90.00
_cell.angle_beta   90.00
_cell.angle_gamma   90.00
#
_symmetry.space_group_name_H-M   'P 1'
#
loop_
_entity.id
_entity.type
_entity.pdbx_description
1 polymer ?
#
loop_
_entity_poly.entity_id
_entity_poly.type
_entity_poly.pdbx_seq_one_letter_code
_entity_poly.pdbx_strand_id
1 'polypeptide(L)'
;MNTALLYEWRALILHDAMELLRKEVEPITYCAFELYMVQEMPIDQVIGQLGITKNQVYIACTRCVQKLKRIIAEINADDPTLELPENGI
;
A
#
# COMPACT_ATOMS: atom_id res chain seq x y z
N MET A 1 -17.40 8.33 -17.56
CA MET A 1 -16.56 8.96 -16.51
C MET A 1 -15.28 9.48 -17.15
N ASN A 2 -14.83 10.69 -16.82
CA ASN A 2 -13.56 11.24 -17.32
C ASN A 2 -12.39 10.42 -16.76
N THR A 3 -11.52 9.89 -17.61
CA THR A 3 -10.40 9.02 -17.19
C THR A 3 -9.43 9.75 -16.27
N ALA A 4 -9.18 11.05 -16.47
CA ALA A 4 -8.30 11.84 -15.61
C ALA A 4 -8.83 11.92 -14.17
N LEU A 5 -10.13 12.17 -14.01
CA LEU A 5 -10.78 12.22 -12.69
C LEU A 5 -10.68 10.87 -11.97
N LEU A 6 -10.83 9.75 -12.69
CA LEU A 6 -10.68 8.41 -12.09
C LEU A 6 -9.23 8.14 -11.63
N TYR A 7 -8.22 8.62 -12.36
CA TYR A 7 -6.83 8.51 -11.94
C TYR A 7 -6.53 9.34 -10.69
N GLU A 8 -7.00 10.59 -10.65
CA GLU A 8 -6.82 11.47 -9.49
C GLU A 8 -7.50 10.90 -8.25
N TRP A 9 -8.72 10.36 -8.39
CA TRP A 9 -9.42 9.69 -7.31
C TRP A 9 -8.66 8.48 -6.76
N ARG A 10 -8.14 7.62 -7.65
CA ARG A 10 -7.33 6.46 -7.24
C ARG A 10 -6.04 6.86 -6.55
N ALA A 11 -5.40 7.94 -7.00
CA ALA A 11 -4.19 8.46 -6.36
C ALA A 11 -4.49 8.96 -4.94
N LEU A 12 -5.62 9.63 -4.74
CA LEU A 12 -6.06 10.09 -3.42
C LEU A 12 -6.32 8.91 -2.47
N ILE A 13 -7.07 7.90 -2.90
CA ILE A 13 -7.32 6.69 -2.08
C ILE A 13 -6.00 6.01 -1.71
N LEU A 14 -5.08 5.87 -2.67
CA LEU A 14 -3.80 5.23 -2.40
C LEU A 14 -2.96 6.03 -1.41
N HIS A 15 -2.94 7.35 -1.52
CA HIS A 15 -2.25 8.24 -0.57
C HIS A 15 -2.79 8.02 0.86
N ASP A 16 -4.11 8.09 1.04
CA ASP A 16 -4.72 7.96 2.37
C ASP A 16 -4.51 6.55 2.94
N ALA A 17 -4.60 5.53 2.09
CA ALA A 17 -4.33 4.16 2.48
C ALA A 17 -2.86 3.94 2.92
N MET A 18 -1.91 4.62 2.27
CA MET A 18 -0.49 4.57 2.64
C MET A 18 -0.20 5.27 3.97
N GLU A 19 -0.88 6.38 4.27
CA GLU A 19 -0.77 7.06 5.56
C GLU A 19 -1.40 6.26 6.70
N LEU A 20 -2.53 5.61 6.45
CA LEU A 20 -3.12 4.67 7.42
C LEU A 20 -2.19 3.50 7.65
N LEU A 21 -1.68 2.87 6.59
CA LEU A 21 -0.73 1.75 6.68
C LEU A 21 0.47 2.10 7.56
N ARG A 22 1.04 3.30 7.42
CA ARG A 22 2.18 3.78 8.23
C ARG A 22 1.87 3.80 9.72
N LYS A 23 0.67 4.18 10.11
CA LYS A 23 0.22 4.24 11.52
C LYS A 23 -0.07 2.85 12.10
N GLU A 24 -0.26 1.87 11.23
CA GLU A 24 -0.90 0.61 11.52
C GLU A 24 0.04 -0.60 11.55
N VAL A 25 1.28 -0.42 11.13
CA VAL A 25 2.34 -1.43 11.19
C VAL A 25 3.52 -0.90 12.00
N GLU A 26 4.39 -1.81 12.45
CA GLU A 26 5.61 -1.40 13.13
C GLU A 26 6.49 -0.52 12.22
N PRO A 27 7.18 0.51 12.77
CA PRO A 27 7.99 1.43 11.96
C PRO A 27 9.00 0.73 11.05
N ILE A 28 9.70 -0.29 11.57
CA ILE A 28 10.69 -1.05 10.78
C ILE A 28 10.04 -1.84 9.64
N THR A 29 8.80 -2.32 9.84
CA THR A 29 8.02 -3.01 8.81
C THR A 29 7.63 -2.03 7.70
N TYR A 30 7.16 -0.84 8.06
CA TYR A 30 6.83 0.20 7.07
C TYR A 30 8.06 0.66 6.31
N CYS A 31 9.17 0.99 6.99
CA CYS A 31 10.40 1.44 6.33
C CYS A 31 10.96 0.39 5.35
N ALA A 32 10.95 -0.90 5.72
CA ALA A 32 11.40 -1.97 4.82
C ALA A 32 10.52 -2.06 3.55
N PHE A 33 9.20 -1.94 3.72
CA PHE A 33 8.27 -1.92 2.61
C PHE A 33 8.43 -0.67 1.72
N GLU A 34 8.52 0.52 2.33
CA GLU A 34 8.62 1.79 1.60
C GLU A 34 9.91 1.86 0.78
N LEU A 35 11.06 1.53 1.39
CA LEU A 35 12.34 1.55 0.67
C LEU A 35 12.35 0.53 -0.47
N TYR A 36 11.89 -0.71 -0.23
CA TYR A 36 11.99 -1.76 -1.23
C TYR A 36 10.92 -1.69 -2.33
N MET A 37 9.65 -1.49 -1.98
CA MET A 37 8.52 -1.59 -2.91
C MET A 37 8.09 -0.25 -3.49
N VAL A 38 8.26 0.86 -2.77
CA VAL A 38 7.78 2.18 -3.19
C VAL A 38 8.91 3.00 -3.80
N GLN A 39 10.09 2.98 -3.17
CA GLN A 39 11.28 3.67 -3.68
C GLN A 39 12.14 2.77 -4.57
N GLU A 40 11.74 1.51 -4.77
CA GLU A 40 12.43 0.52 -5.61
C GLU A 40 13.91 0.35 -5.27
N MET A 41 14.27 0.55 -3.99
CA MET A 41 15.65 0.43 -3.53
C MET A 41 16.11 -1.03 -3.63
N PRO A 42 17.33 -1.30 -4.15
CA PRO A 42 17.86 -2.65 -4.22
C PRO A 42 17.92 -3.32 -2.85
N ILE A 43 17.56 -4.60 -2.79
CA ILE A 43 17.42 -5.36 -1.53
C ILE A 43 18.67 -5.31 -0.65
N ASP A 44 19.86 -5.32 -1.24
CA ASP A 44 21.14 -5.28 -0.52
C ASP A 44 21.38 -3.91 0.15
N GLN A 45 20.87 -2.83 -0.43
CA GLN A 45 20.92 -1.50 0.18
C GLN A 45 19.90 -1.38 1.32
N VAL A 46 18.70 -1.94 1.15
CA VAL A 46 17.66 -1.95 2.19
C VAL A 46 18.14 -2.68 3.44
N ILE A 47 18.70 -3.89 3.29
CA ILE A 47 19.23 -4.65 4.44
C ILE A 47 20.41 -3.94 5.10
N GLY A 48 21.27 -3.28 4.31
CA GLY A 48 22.39 -2.49 4.82
C GLY A 48 21.96 -1.27 5.61
N GLN A 49 20.91 -0.57 5.16
CA GLN A 49 20.38 0.63 5.81
C GLN A 49 19.57 0.32 7.07
N LEU A 50 18.80 -0.77 7.06
CA LEU A 50 17.88 -1.10 8.15
C LEU A 50 18.43 -2.11 9.16
N GLY A 51 19.54 -2.79 8.86
CA GLY A 51 20.11 -3.80 9.75
C GLY A 51 19.24 -5.05 9.94
N ILE A 52 18.35 -5.33 8.98
CA ILE A 52 17.46 -6.51 8.98
C ILE A 52 17.84 -7.48 7.88
N THR A 53 17.39 -8.72 7.99
CA THR A 53 17.62 -9.75 6.96
C THR A 53 16.74 -9.54 5.73
N LYS A 54 17.19 -10.06 4.58
CA LYS A 54 16.40 -10.14 3.35
C LYS A 54 15.02 -10.79 3.56
N ASN A 55 14.96 -11.84 4.39
CA ASN A 55 13.70 -12.50 4.74
C ASN A 55 12.74 -11.57 5.50
N GLN A 56 13.26 -10.77 6.43
CA GLN A 56 12.44 -9.78 7.15
C GLN A 56 11.89 -8.70 6.21
N VAL A 57 12.64 -8.27 5.19
CA VAL A 57 12.13 -7.34 4.17
C VAL A 57 10.95 -7.96 3.41
N TYR A 58 11.05 -9.21 2.97
CA TYR A 58 9.96 -9.88 2.25
C TYR A 58 8.72 -10.13 3.12
N ILE A 59 8.92 -10.50 4.39
CA ILE A 59 7.83 -10.61 5.35
C ILE A 59 7.16 -9.25 5.55
N ALA A 60 7.93 -8.18 5.69
CA ALA A 60 7.41 -6.82 5.83
C ALA A 60 6.56 -6.43 4.62
N CYS A 61 7.06 -6.68 3.40
CA CYS A 61 6.31 -6.42 2.17
C CYS A 61 5.01 -7.20 2.09
N THR A 62 5.03 -8.48 2.46
CA THR A 62 3.82 -9.33 2.46
C THR A 62 2.78 -8.79 3.44
N ARG A 63 3.21 -8.42 4.66
CA ARG A 63 2.33 -7.84 5.70
C ARG A 63 1.74 -6.51 5.24
N CYS A 64 2.57 -5.61 4.71
CA CYS A 64 2.13 -4.31 4.22
C CYS A 64 1.15 -4.43 3.08
N VAL A 65 1.42 -5.27 2.07
CA VAL A 65 0.50 -5.48 0.94
C VAL A 65 -0.83 -6.07 1.39
N GLN A 66 -0.83 -7.05 2.30
CA GLN A 66 -2.06 -7.63 2.83
C GLN A 66 -2.89 -6.59 3.59
N LYS A 67 -2.25 -5.74 4.39
CA LYS A 67 -2.93 -4.71 5.16
C LYS A 67 -3.45 -3.57 4.28
N LEU A 68 -2.64 -3.11 3.32
CA LEU A 68 -3.02 -2.08 2.36
C LEU A 68 -4.25 -2.48 1.55
N LYS A 69 -4.35 -3.75 1.13
CA LYS A 69 -5.54 -4.28 0.46
C LYS A 69 -6.80 -4.18 1.31
N ARG A 70 -6.70 -4.41 2.62
CA ARG A 70 -7.83 -4.29 3.55
C ARG A 70 -8.23 -2.82 3.73
N ILE A 71 -7.26 -1.94 3.97
CA ILE A 71 -7.48 -0.50 4.12
C ILE A 71 -8.19 0.07 2.88
N ILE A 72 -7.71 -0.25 1.68
CA ILE A 72 -8.34 0.21 0.43
C ILE A 72 -9.76 -0.34 0.29
N ALA A 73 -10.00 -1.61 0.67
CA ALA A 73 -11.34 -2.20 0.61
C ALA A 73 -12.30 -1.50 1.59
N GLU A 74 -11.83 -1.14 2.78
CA GLU A 74 -12.60 -0.39 3.78
C GLU A 74 -12.91 1.03 3.30
N ILE A 75 -11.92 1.77 2.79
CA ILE A 75 -12.11 3.11 2.21
C ILE A 75 -13.15 3.08 1.08
N ASN A 76 -13.09 2.08 0.19
CA ASN A 76 -14.05 1.96 -0.90
C ASN A 76 -15.45 1.54 -0.43
N ALA A 77 -15.56 0.75 0.65
CA ALA A 77 -16.86 0.35 1.20
C ALA A 77 -17.57 1.53 1.88
N ASP A 78 -16.80 2.44 2.46
CA ASP A 78 -17.29 3.68 3.06
C ASP A 78 -17.62 4.77 2.01
N ASP A 79 -17.31 4.54 0.73
CA ASP A 79 -17.70 5.43 -0.37
C ASP A 79 -19.17 5.18 -0.77
N PRO A 80 -20.10 6.10 -0.43
CA PRO A 80 -21.52 5.95 -0.73
C PRO A 80 -21.85 6.04 -2.22
N THR A 81 -20.87 6.33 -3.08
CA THR A 81 -21.03 6.41 -4.54
C THR A 81 -20.51 5.18 -5.28
N LEU A 82 -19.98 4.18 -4.57
CA LEU A 82 -19.54 2.91 -5.14
C LEU A 82 -20.75 2.01 -5.48
N GLU A 83 -21.58 2.42 -6.46
CA GLU A 83 -22.37 1.44 -7.20
C GLU A 83 -21.39 0.50 -7.92
N LEU A 84 -21.29 -0.73 -7.40
CA LEU A 84 -20.57 -1.82 -8.06
C LEU A 84 -21.11 -1.93 -9.49
N PRO A 85 -20.26 -1.96 -10.54
CA PRO A 85 -20.76 -2.17 -11.89
C PRO A 85 -21.52 -3.49 -11.91
N GLU A 86 -22.83 -3.41 -12.20
CA GLU A 86 -23.77 -4.55 -12.11
C GLU A 86 -23.40 -5.74 -13.02
N ASN A 87 -22.39 -5.65 -13.89
CA ASN A 87 -22.03 -6.76 -14.76
C ASN A 87 -20.52 -6.93 -14.88
N GLY A 88 -20.01 -7.94 -14.16
CA GLY A 88 -18.85 -8.70 -14.61
C GLY A 88 -19.30 -9.77 -15.60
N ILE A 89 -18.49 -9.92 -16.66
CA ILE A 89 -18.57 -10.88 -17.79
C ILE A 89 -19.52 -10.48 -18.91
#